data_AF-A0A2U3CKU7-F1
#
_entry.id   AF-A0A2U3CKU7-F1
#
_cell.length_a   1.000
_cell.length_b   1.000
_cell.length_c   1.000
_cell.angle_alpha   90.00
_cell.angle_beta   90.00
_cell.angle_gamma   90.00
#
_symmetry.space_group_name_H-M   'P 1'
#
loop_
_entity.id
_entity.type
_entity.pdbx_description
1 polymer ?
#
loop_
_entity_poly.entity_id
_entity_poly.type
_entity_poly.pdbx_seq_one_letter_code
_entity_poly.pdbx_strand_id
1 'polypeptide(L)'
;MDTDTIREKYIRSEEALNRLRDDISQLIFTRLQDLKSTQEYLETLIKEKEAVDADITAQEAKMASLKDDIESKKSLVKNLKQKQAQVIEEEQNREIRTREIDRELQTVQVNSETIKKEIENAKLDVDNTKISISDYGLKMQNLESKLTQEIEQKKQENTLLTQEIRQIQDENGILSFLLEESAEDIPEVEILAELMRKGRITMDQLKKSLEGRTSPVIITRTIGRMMEKGLITFHETNDTYSAA
;
A
#
# COMPACT_ATOMS: atom_id res chain seq x y z
N MET A 1 -43.72 127.71 95.84
CA MET A 1 -43.01 126.49 95.43
C MET A 1 -41.55 126.69 95.80
N ASP A 2 -40.99 125.79 96.59
CA ASP A 2 -39.63 125.91 97.12
C ASP A 2 -38.60 125.57 96.03
N THR A 3 -37.74 126.52 95.69
CA THR A 3 -36.80 126.44 94.56
C THR A 3 -35.72 125.38 94.76
N ASP A 4 -35.36 125.08 96.01
CA ASP A 4 -34.34 124.09 96.34
C ASP A 4 -34.81 122.65 96.08
N THR A 5 -36.09 122.38 96.34
CA THR A 5 -36.70 121.06 96.06
C THR A 5 -36.76 120.76 94.56
N ILE A 6 -36.97 121.79 93.72
CA ILE A 6 -36.98 121.66 92.26
C ILE A 6 -35.55 121.39 91.74
N ARG A 7 -34.56 122.09 92.29
CA ARG A 7 -33.15 121.92 91.94
C ARG A 7 -32.62 120.52 92.28
N GLU A 8 -32.96 120.00 93.46
CA GLU A 8 -32.55 118.65 93.86
C GLU A 8 -33.19 117.55 92.99
N LYS A 9 -34.47 117.71 92.63
CA LYS A 9 -35.15 116.80 91.68
C LYS A 9 -34.51 116.84 90.29
N TYR A 10 -34.10 118.02 89.83
CA TYR A 10 -33.38 118.18 88.56
C TYR A 10 -32.04 117.47 88.58
N ILE A 11 -31.21 117.68 89.61
CA ILE A 11 -29.89 117.02 89.75
C ILE A 11 -30.06 115.50 89.80
N ARG A 12 -30.99 114.97 90.60
CA ARG A 12 -31.26 113.52 90.65
C ARG A 12 -31.72 112.96 89.31
N SER A 13 -32.53 113.71 88.56
CA SER A 13 -32.97 113.32 87.22
C SER A 13 -31.80 113.32 86.23
N GLU A 14 -30.91 114.30 86.30
CA GLU A 14 -29.72 114.40 85.47
C GLU A 14 -28.73 113.26 85.75
N GLU A 15 -28.49 112.95 87.02
CA GLU A 15 -27.68 111.79 87.43
C GLU A 15 -28.30 110.46 86.96
N ALA A 16 -29.62 110.30 87.07
CA ALA A 16 -30.31 109.11 86.58
C ALA A 16 -30.19 108.97 85.05
N LEU A 17 -30.33 110.08 84.31
CA LEU A 17 -30.13 110.11 82.86
C LEU A 17 -28.69 109.77 82.48
N ASN A 18 -27.69 110.28 83.21
CA ASN A 18 -26.28 109.96 82.97
C ASN A 18 -25.98 108.48 83.23
N ARG A 19 -26.50 107.89 84.32
CA ARG A 19 -26.38 106.45 84.57
C ARG A 19 -27.02 105.62 83.46
N LEU A 20 -28.24 105.96 83.07
CA LEU A 20 -28.93 105.28 81.98
C LEU A 20 -28.14 105.38 80.67
N ARG A 21 -27.53 106.54 80.38
CA ARG A 21 -26.69 106.74 79.20
C ARG A 21 -25.46 105.83 79.24
N ASP A 22 -24.80 105.73 80.39
CA ASP A 22 -23.61 104.88 80.57
C ASP A 22 -23.98 103.39 80.48
N ASP A 23 -25.09 102.96 81.09
CA ASP A 23 -25.61 101.60 80.99
C ASP A 23 -25.96 101.23 79.53
N ILE A 24 -26.63 102.12 78.81
CA ILE A 24 -26.93 101.95 77.38
C ILE A 24 -25.63 101.86 76.57
N SER A 25 -24.64 102.70 76.88
CA SER A 25 -23.36 102.70 76.17
C SER A 25 -22.58 101.40 76.40
N GLN A 26 -22.54 100.90 77.63
CA GLN A 26 -21.93 99.61 77.96
C GLN A 26 -22.67 98.44 77.29
N LEU A 27 -24.00 98.48 77.27
CA LEU A 27 -24.81 97.48 76.60
C LEU A 27 -24.53 97.48 75.08
N ILE A 28 -24.52 98.66 74.45
CA ILE A 28 -24.20 98.81 73.02
C ILE A 28 -22.79 98.29 72.73
N PHE A 29 -21.81 98.67 73.54
CA PHE A 29 -20.43 98.22 73.36
C PHE A 29 -20.31 96.69 73.45
N THR A 30 -20.93 96.08 74.46
CA THR A 30 -20.95 94.62 74.63
C THR A 30 -21.60 93.93 73.44
N ARG A 31 -22.73 94.46 72.95
CA ARG A 31 -23.43 93.91 71.77
C ARG A 31 -22.63 94.05 70.49
N LEU A 32 -21.89 95.15 70.31
CA LEU A 32 -20.99 95.31 69.17
C LEU A 32 -19.84 94.29 69.21
N GLN A 33 -19.30 94.00 70.40
CA GLN A 33 -18.26 92.98 70.56
C GLN A 33 -18.77 91.56 70.29
N ASP A 34 -19.98 91.22 70.77
CA ASP A 34 -20.66 89.96 70.48
C ASP A 34 -20.90 89.78 68.96
N LEU A 35 -21.38 90.83 68.30
CA LEU A 35 -21.63 90.83 66.85
C LEU A 35 -20.34 90.63 66.05
N LYS A 36 -19.26 91.30 66.44
CA LYS A 36 -17.95 91.13 65.80
C LYS A 36 -17.44 89.69 65.95
N SER A 37 -17.53 89.13 67.16
CA SER A 37 -17.10 87.74 67.42
C SER A 37 -17.92 86.74 66.61
N THR A 38 -19.24 86.99 66.50
CA THR A 38 -20.14 86.16 65.69
C THR A 38 -19.81 86.26 64.20
N GLN A 39 -19.46 87.45 63.71
CA GLN A 39 -19.04 87.65 62.32
C GLN A 39 -17.75 86.86 62.02
N GLU A 40 -16.74 86.96 62.87
CA GLU A 40 -15.46 86.23 62.69
C GLU A 40 -15.68 84.70 62.68
N TYR A 41 -16.58 84.21 63.54
CA TYR A 41 -16.97 82.79 63.54
C TYR A 41 -17.68 82.38 62.24
N LEU A 42 -18.62 83.19 61.74
CA LEU A 42 -19.31 82.92 60.47
C LEU A 42 -18.34 82.93 59.28
N GLU A 43 -17.40 83.86 59.25
CA GLU A 43 -16.36 83.90 58.22
C GLU A 43 -15.49 82.63 58.22
N THR A 44 -15.22 82.07 59.40
CA THR A 44 -14.50 80.79 59.54
C THR A 44 -15.33 79.63 58.99
N LEU A 45 -16.61 79.55 59.36
CA LEU A 45 -17.52 78.52 58.85
C LEU A 45 -17.71 78.59 57.33
N ILE A 46 -17.74 79.79 56.75
CA ILE A 46 -17.82 79.96 55.29
C ILE A 46 -16.59 79.36 54.61
N LYS A 47 -15.38 79.63 55.12
CA LYS A 47 -14.14 79.07 54.58
C LYS A 47 -14.09 77.54 54.71
N GLU A 48 -14.53 77.01 55.85
CA GLU A 48 -14.60 75.56 56.05
C GLU A 48 -15.59 74.91 55.08
N LYS A 49 -16.75 75.52 54.86
CA LYS A 49 -17.73 75.05 53.87
C LYS A 49 -17.14 75.05 52.45
N GLU A 50 -16.50 76.14 52.04
CA GLU A 50 -15.86 76.25 50.72
C GLU A 50 -14.78 75.17 50.51
N ALA A 51 -13.99 74.86 51.55
CA ALA A 51 -13.02 73.78 51.50
C ALA A 51 -13.67 72.40 51.34
N VAL A 52 -14.75 72.14 52.07
CA VAL A 52 -15.52 70.88 51.95
C VAL A 52 -16.17 70.74 50.57
N ASP A 53 -16.74 71.82 50.02
CA ASP A 53 -17.36 71.81 48.68
C ASP A 53 -16.31 71.50 47.59
N ALA A 54 -15.08 72.04 47.74
CA ALA A 54 -13.97 71.73 46.84
C ALA A 54 -13.54 70.25 46.94
N ASP A 55 -13.47 69.70 48.16
CA ASP A 55 -13.15 68.28 48.37
C ASP A 55 -14.21 67.34 47.80
N ILE A 56 -15.50 67.67 47.96
CA ILE A 56 -16.60 66.90 47.37
C ILE A 56 -16.46 66.88 45.84
N THR A 57 -16.25 68.05 45.23
CA THR A 57 -16.07 68.16 43.77
C THR A 57 -14.89 67.31 43.28
N ALA A 58 -13.77 67.32 44.02
CA ALA A 58 -12.61 66.50 43.69
C ALA A 58 -12.87 65.00 43.84
N GLN A 59 -13.66 64.58 44.84
CA GLN A 59 -14.06 63.18 45.01
C GLN A 59 -15.03 62.71 43.92
N GLU A 60 -15.99 63.54 43.53
CA GLU A 60 -16.90 63.24 42.42
C GLU A 60 -16.15 63.01 41.10
N ALA A 61 -15.17 63.87 40.80
CA ALA A 61 -14.31 63.69 39.63
C ALA A 61 -13.52 62.36 39.66
N LYS A 62 -12.97 62.01 40.83
CA LYS A 62 -12.27 60.71 41.01
C LYS A 62 -13.22 59.52 40.83
N MET A 63 -14.44 59.61 41.37
CA MET A 63 -15.45 58.55 41.22
C MET A 63 -15.87 58.37 39.76
N ALA A 64 -16.03 59.46 39.00
CA ALA A 64 -16.34 59.40 37.58
C ALA A 64 -15.24 58.67 36.79
N SER A 65 -13.97 59.05 37.00
CA SER A 65 -12.83 58.38 36.36
C SER A 65 -12.74 56.88 36.72
N LEU A 66 -12.93 56.53 38.00
CA LEU A 66 -12.93 55.13 38.42
C LEU A 66 -14.07 54.31 37.79
N LYS A 67 -15.23 54.94 37.59
CA LYS A 67 -16.38 54.30 36.94
C LYS A 67 -16.07 53.97 35.47
N ASP A 68 -15.42 54.90 34.75
CA ASP A 68 -15.00 54.69 33.37
C ASP A 68 -13.95 53.57 33.27
N ASP A 69 -12.98 53.56 34.19
CA ASP A 69 -11.97 52.49 34.29
C ASP A 69 -12.59 51.12 34.56
N ILE A 70 -13.60 51.04 35.44
CA ILE A 70 -14.33 49.81 35.73
C ILE A 70 -15.04 49.31 34.47
N GLU A 71 -15.69 50.19 33.72
CA GLU A 71 -16.42 49.80 32.51
C GLU A 71 -15.46 49.32 31.40
N SER A 72 -14.33 50.02 31.23
CA SER A 72 -13.25 49.60 30.36
C SER A 72 -12.73 48.20 30.74
N LYS A 73 -12.42 47.96 32.02
CA LYS A 73 -11.97 46.65 32.51
C LYS A 73 -13.02 45.55 32.33
N LYS A 74 -14.31 45.84 32.55
CA LYS A 74 -15.39 44.87 32.28
C LYS A 74 -15.44 44.46 30.81
N SER A 75 -15.31 45.42 29.89
CA SER A 75 -15.27 45.14 28.45
C SER A 75 -14.08 44.23 28.09
N LEU A 76 -12.91 44.49 28.67
CA LEU A 76 -11.71 43.69 28.47
C LEU A 76 -11.87 42.27 29.01
N VAL A 77 -12.47 42.11 30.20
CA VAL A 77 -12.79 40.78 30.77
C VAL A 77 -13.75 40.01 29.87
N LYS A 78 -14.77 40.67 29.30
CA LYS A 78 -15.70 40.04 28.36
C LYS A 78 -14.95 39.53 27.11
N ASN A 79 -14.07 40.35 26.54
CA ASN A 79 -13.26 39.98 25.37
C ASN A 79 -12.30 38.81 25.69
N LEU A 80 -11.67 38.81 26.86
CA LEU A 80 -10.80 37.71 27.30
C LEU A 80 -11.56 36.40 27.45
N LYS A 81 -12.77 36.42 28.03
CA LYS A 81 -13.63 35.22 28.12
C LYS A 81 -13.99 34.65 26.76
N GLN A 82 -14.28 35.52 25.78
CA GLN A 82 -14.55 35.09 24.41
C GLN A 82 -13.33 34.44 23.76
N LYS A 83 -12.15 35.05 23.90
CA LYS A 83 -10.89 34.46 23.40
C LYS A 83 -10.57 33.13 24.08
N GLN A 84 -10.81 33.03 25.39
CA GLN A 84 -10.61 31.79 26.13
C GLN A 84 -11.50 30.67 25.58
N ALA A 85 -12.78 30.96 25.30
CA ALA A 85 -13.68 29.98 24.70
C ALA A 85 -13.21 29.52 23.31
N GLN A 86 -12.74 30.45 22.46
CA GLN A 86 -12.18 30.13 21.15
C GLN A 86 -10.95 29.21 21.25
N VAL A 87 -10.02 29.50 22.16
CA VAL A 87 -8.83 28.67 22.36
C VAL A 87 -9.21 27.25 22.81
N ILE A 88 -10.17 27.11 23.72
CA ILE A 88 -10.66 25.80 24.16
C ILE A 88 -11.23 25.00 22.98
N GLU A 89 -12.03 25.64 22.12
CA GLU A 89 -12.59 24.98 20.93
C GLU A 89 -11.49 24.56 19.93
N GLU A 90 -10.51 25.43 19.67
CA GLU A 90 -9.36 25.10 18.83
C GLU A 90 -8.55 23.92 19.37
N GLU A 91 -8.36 23.85 20.69
CA GLU A 91 -7.62 22.77 21.35
C GLU A 91 -8.35 21.43 21.25
N GLN A 92 -9.67 21.42 21.46
CA GLN A 92 -10.51 20.23 21.23
C GLN A 92 -10.43 19.75 19.77
N ASN A 93 -10.48 20.67 18.81
CA ASN A 93 -10.36 20.33 17.38
C ASN A 93 -8.97 19.75 17.05
N ARG A 94 -7.90 20.27 17.64
CA ARG A 94 -6.54 19.70 17.49
C ARG A 94 -6.44 18.30 18.09
N GLU A 95 -7.06 18.07 19.24
CA GLU A 95 -7.08 16.75 19.87
C GLU A 95 -7.79 15.71 19.00
N ILE A 96 -8.94 16.07 18.41
CA ILE A 96 -9.67 15.20 17.47
C ILE A 96 -8.78 14.83 16.27
N ARG A 97 -8.15 15.81 15.62
CA ARG A 97 -7.25 15.58 14.47
C ARG A 97 -6.07 14.70 14.83
N THR A 98 -5.51 14.87 16.02
CA THR A 98 -4.39 14.04 16.50
C THR A 98 -4.81 12.58 16.62
N ARG A 99 -5.99 12.32 17.20
CA ARG A 99 -6.54 10.95 17.29
C ARG A 99 -6.85 10.35 15.92
N GLU A 100 -7.27 11.14 14.94
CA GLU A 100 -7.48 10.68 13.56
C GLU A 100 -6.17 10.26 12.91
N ILE A 101 -5.12 11.09 13.03
CA ILE A 101 -3.78 10.78 12.53
C ILE A 101 -3.23 9.50 13.17
N ASP A 102 -3.41 9.33 14.48
CA ASP A 102 -2.97 8.10 15.18
C ASP A 102 -3.65 6.84 14.63
N ARG A 103 -4.95 6.92 14.31
CA ARG A 103 -5.69 5.79 13.70
C ARG A 103 -5.19 5.48 12.28
N GLU A 104 -4.92 6.51 11.50
CA GLU A 104 -4.36 6.35 10.15
C GLU A 104 -2.97 5.70 10.22
N LEU A 105 -2.12 6.14 11.14
CA LEU A 105 -0.79 5.56 11.36
C LEU A 105 -0.87 4.09 11.79
N GLN A 106 -1.78 3.74 12.70
CA GLN A 106 -2.01 2.33 13.07
C GLN A 106 -2.42 1.49 11.85
N THR A 107 -3.30 2.02 11.00
CA THR A 107 -3.72 1.35 9.76
C THR A 107 -2.54 1.12 8.82
N VAL A 108 -1.71 2.14 8.60
CA VAL A 108 -0.50 2.05 7.78
C VAL A 108 0.47 1.03 8.36
N GLN A 109 0.66 0.99 9.67
CA GLN A 109 1.54 0.03 10.33
C GLN A 109 1.08 -1.42 10.12
N VAL A 110 -0.22 -1.70 10.32
CA VAL A 110 -0.81 -3.03 10.08
C VAL A 110 -0.66 -3.45 8.61
N ASN A 111 -0.90 -2.53 7.67
CA ASN A 111 -0.72 -2.80 6.25
C ASN A 111 0.74 -3.10 5.91
N SER A 112 1.69 -2.35 6.48
CA SER A 112 3.12 -2.57 6.28
C SER A 112 3.56 -3.94 6.81
N GLU A 113 3.04 -4.39 7.94
CA GLU A 113 3.34 -5.73 8.49
C GLU A 113 2.76 -6.84 7.60
N THR A 114 1.55 -6.63 7.05
CA THR A 114 0.92 -7.56 6.10
C THR A 114 1.77 -7.69 4.83
N ILE A 115 2.15 -6.57 4.21
CA ILE A 115 3.00 -6.56 3.01
C ILE A 115 4.35 -7.24 3.29
N LYS A 116 4.94 -7.02 4.47
CA LYS A 116 6.21 -7.68 4.85
C LYS A 116 6.07 -9.20 4.87
N LYS A 117 4.97 -9.73 5.42
CA LYS A 117 4.67 -11.17 5.42
C LYS A 117 4.43 -11.71 4.01
N GLU A 118 3.70 -10.97 3.18
CA GLU A 118 3.48 -11.36 1.77
C GLU A 118 4.80 -11.45 0.99
N ILE A 119 5.72 -10.51 1.20
CA ILE A 119 7.06 -10.54 0.60
C ILE A 119 7.86 -11.75 1.10
N GLU A 120 7.78 -12.08 2.39
CA GLU A 120 8.46 -13.25 2.95
C GLU A 120 7.93 -14.56 2.35
N ASN A 121 6.61 -14.70 2.23
CA ASN A 121 5.99 -15.85 1.57
C ASN A 121 6.40 -15.95 0.10
N ALA A 122 6.38 -14.84 -0.64
CA ALA A 122 6.79 -14.82 -2.05
C ALA A 122 8.26 -15.25 -2.23
N LYS A 123 9.16 -14.89 -1.29
CA LYS A 123 10.55 -15.36 -1.31
C LYS A 123 10.64 -16.87 -1.12
N LEU A 124 9.88 -17.43 -0.18
CA LEU A 124 9.83 -18.88 0.03
C LEU A 124 9.32 -19.62 -1.22
N ASP A 125 8.29 -19.09 -1.89
CA ASP A 125 7.77 -19.67 -3.13
C ASP A 125 8.82 -19.64 -4.26
N VAL A 126 9.60 -18.56 -4.37
CA VAL A 126 10.72 -18.46 -5.31
C VAL A 126 11.79 -19.51 -5.00
N ASP A 127 12.17 -19.66 -3.73
CA ASP A 127 13.18 -20.65 -3.32
C ASP A 127 12.70 -22.09 -3.59
N ASN A 128 11.44 -22.41 -3.29
CA ASN A 128 10.83 -23.70 -3.61
C ASN A 128 10.80 -23.99 -5.11
N THR A 129 10.50 -22.97 -5.91
CA THR A 129 10.52 -23.07 -7.38
C THR A 129 11.95 -23.32 -7.88
N LYS A 130 12.94 -22.64 -7.32
CA LYS A 130 14.36 -22.82 -7.67
C LYS A 130 14.85 -24.24 -7.35
N ILE A 131 14.47 -24.77 -6.19
CA ILE A 131 14.74 -26.16 -5.81
C ILE A 131 14.10 -27.13 -6.82
N SER A 132 12.83 -26.91 -7.15
CA SER A 132 12.10 -27.76 -8.12
C SER A 132 12.78 -27.74 -9.49
N ILE A 133 13.18 -26.56 -9.99
CA ILE A 133 13.92 -26.43 -11.26
C ILE A 133 15.24 -27.20 -11.20
N SER A 134 15.98 -27.10 -10.08
CA SER A 134 17.24 -27.85 -9.91
C SER A 134 17.03 -29.36 -9.94
N ASP A 135 15.97 -29.86 -9.30
CA ASP A 135 15.64 -31.30 -9.30
C ASP A 135 15.26 -31.79 -10.72
N TYR A 136 14.46 -31.01 -11.45
CA TYR A 136 14.18 -31.30 -12.86
C TYR A 136 15.44 -31.29 -13.74
N GLY A 137 16.35 -30.34 -13.51
CA GLY A 137 17.65 -30.30 -14.20
C GLY A 137 18.46 -31.57 -13.98
N LEU A 138 18.56 -32.05 -12.74
CA LEU A 138 19.25 -33.31 -12.40
C LEU A 138 18.59 -34.53 -13.05
N LYS A 139 17.24 -34.59 -13.05
CA LYS A 139 16.49 -35.66 -13.70
C LYS A 139 16.74 -35.69 -15.21
N MET A 140 16.77 -34.53 -15.86
CA MET A 140 17.08 -34.42 -17.28
C MET A 140 18.51 -34.87 -17.59
N GLN A 141 19.49 -34.42 -16.81
CA GLN A 141 20.88 -34.85 -16.99
C GLN A 141 21.04 -36.37 -16.83
N ASN A 142 20.32 -36.97 -15.88
CA ASN A 142 20.33 -38.42 -15.69
C ASN A 142 19.67 -39.17 -16.88
N LEU A 143 18.54 -38.66 -17.38
CA LEU A 143 17.89 -39.20 -18.58
C LEU A 143 18.80 -39.11 -19.82
N GLU A 144 19.45 -37.97 -20.04
CA GLU A 144 20.41 -37.78 -21.13
C GLU A 144 21.58 -38.75 -21.03
N SER A 145 22.13 -38.94 -19.82
CA SER A 145 23.20 -39.91 -19.59
C SER A 145 22.76 -41.34 -19.89
N LYS A 146 21.56 -41.75 -19.46
CA LYS A 146 21.00 -43.08 -19.74
C LYS A 146 20.78 -43.29 -21.24
N LEU A 147 20.16 -42.31 -21.91
CA LEU A 147 19.91 -42.37 -23.35
C LEU A 147 21.22 -42.45 -24.14
N THR A 148 22.23 -41.67 -23.74
CA THR A 148 23.57 -41.70 -24.35
C THR A 148 24.21 -43.07 -24.19
N GLN A 149 24.13 -43.66 -22.99
CA GLN A 149 24.65 -45.01 -22.73
C GLN A 149 23.92 -46.07 -23.55
N GLU A 150 22.59 -45.98 -23.66
CA GLU A 150 21.78 -46.91 -24.45
C GLU A 150 22.08 -46.82 -25.94
N ILE A 151 22.24 -45.60 -26.48
CA ILE A 151 22.66 -45.38 -27.87
C ILE A 151 24.04 -45.99 -28.11
N GLU A 152 24.99 -45.82 -27.18
CA GLU A 152 26.33 -46.37 -27.31
C GLU A 152 26.33 -47.90 -27.27
N GLN A 153 25.55 -48.50 -26.35
CA GLN A 153 25.34 -49.96 -26.31
C GLN A 153 24.74 -50.47 -27.62
N LYS A 154 23.69 -49.81 -28.13
CA LYS A 154 23.05 -50.17 -29.39
C LYS A 154 23.99 -50.04 -30.58
N LYS A 155 24.87 -49.03 -30.61
CA LYS A 155 25.91 -48.91 -31.64
C LYS A 155 26.90 -50.08 -31.59
N GLN A 156 27.36 -50.47 -30.40
CA GLN A 156 28.27 -51.60 -30.23
C GLN A 156 27.63 -52.92 -30.67
N GLU A 157 26.38 -53.18 -30.25
CA GLU A 157 25.58 -54.33 -30.69
C GLU A 157 25.43 -54.36 -32.22
N ASN A 158 25.08 -53.22 -32.83
CA ASN A 158 24.93 -53.12 -34.28
C ASN A 158 26.26 -53.36 -35.03
N THR A 159 27.39 -52.93 -34.43
CA THR A 159 28.73 -53.19 -34.97
C THR A 159 29.08 -54.68 -34.93
N LEU A 160 28.78 -55.36 -33.82
CA LEU A 160 28.97 -56.81 -33.68
C LEU A 160 28.11 -57.59 -34.68
N LEU A 161 26.82 -57.27 -34.76
CA LEU A 161 25.91 -57.89 -35.74
C LEU A 161 26.37 -57.67 -37.18
N THR A 162 26.88 -56.47 -37.50
CA THR A 162 27.45 -56.19 -38.83
C THR A 162 28.69 -57.05 -39.11
N GLN A 163 29.53 -57.30 -38.10
CA GLN A 163 30.68 -58.20 -38.23
C GLN A 163 30.25 -59.66 -38.42
N GLU A 164 29.26 -60.14 -37.64
CA GLU A 164 28.70 -61.49 -37.80
C GLU A 164 28.07 -61.70 -39.18
N ILE A 165 27.32 -60.71 -39.68
CA ILE A 165 26.76 -60.75 -41.05
C ILE A 165 27.89 -60.90 -42.07
N ARG A 166 28.97 -60.11 -41.95
CA ARG A 166 30.13 -60.23 -42.84
C ARG A 166 30.81 -61.59 -42.76
N GLN A 167 30.98 -62.15 -41.57
CA GLN A 167 31.54 -63.49 -41.41
C GLN A 167 30.67 -64.55 -42.09
N ILE A 168 29.35 -64.50 -41.90
CA ILE A 168 28.41 -65.42 -42.55
C ILE A 168 28.43 -65.27 -44.07
N GLN A 169 28.58 -64.04 -44.58
CA GLN A 169 28.77 -63.75 -46.01
C GLN A 169 30.05 -64.40 -46.53
N ASP A 170 31.19 -64.20 -45.84
CA ASP A 170 32.49 -64.74 -46.23
C ASP A 170 32.50 -66.29 -46.18
N GLU A 171 31.83 -66.89 -45.20
CA GLU A 171 31.72 -68.35 -45.04
C GLU A 171 30.79 -69.01 -46.07
N ASN A 172 29.83 -68.27 -46.62
CA ASN A 172 28.88 -68.76 -47.61
C ASN A 172 29.08 -68.02 -48.95
N GLY A 173 30.00 -68.52 -49.78
CA GLY A 173 30.29 -67.93 -51.10
C GLY A 173 29.09 -67.73 -52.03
N ILE A 174 28.01 -68.52 -51.86
CA ILE A 174 26.74 -68.33 -52.59
C ILE A 174 25.95 -67.13 -52.06
N LEU A 175 25.94 -66.89 -50.74
CA LEU A 175 25.27 -65.75 -50.11
C LEU A 175 26.02 -64.44 -50.37
N SER A 176 27.37 -64.45 -50.35
CA SER A 176 28.17 -63.29 -50.77
C SER A 176 27.85 -62.90 -52.20
N PHE A 177 27.85 -63.87 -53.14
CA PHE A 177 27.50 -63.63 -54.54
C PHE A 177 26.08 -63.09 -54.70
N LEU A 178 25.10 -63.67 -54.00
CA LEU A 178 23.72 -63.20 -54.05
C LEU A 178 23.59 -61.78 -53.50
N LEU A 179 24.21 -61.42 -52.39
CA LEU A 179 24.04 -60.10 -51.79
C LEU A 179 24.81 -58.99 -52.51
N GLU A 180 25.95 -59.29 -53.12
CA GLU A 180 26.72 -58.33 -53.93
C GLU A 180 26.09 -58.08 -55.31
N GLU A 181 25.40 -59.07 -55.88
CA GLU A 181 24.73 -58.96 -57.20
C GLU A 181 23.20 -58.73 -57.12
N SER A 182 22.53 -58.91 -55.97
CA SER A 182 21.05 -58.75 -55.85
C SER A 182 20.59 -57.31 -55.59
N ALA A 183 21.33 -56.29 -56.02
CA ALA A 183 20.81 -54.92 -55.99
C ALA A 183 19.62 -54.72 -56.94
N GLU A 184 19.33 -55.69 -57.82
CA GLU A 184 18.19 -55.71 -58.74
C GLU A 184 17.29 -56.93 -58.46
N ASP A 185 15.95 -56.75 -58.54
CA ASP A 185 14.95 -57.81 -58.39
C ASP A 185 15.19 -58.94 -59.41
N ILE A 186 15.78 -60.06 -58.99
CA ILE A 186 16.07 -61.21 -59.88
C ILE A 186 14.83 -62.14 -59.93
N PRO A 187 14.08 -62.18 -61.03
CA PRO A 187 12.84 -62.96 -61.14
C PRO A 187 13.03 -64.46 -60.90
N GLU A 188 14.20 -65.00 -61.23
CA GLU A 188 14.59 -66.39 -61.02
C GLU A 188 14.53 -66.79 -59.54
N VAL A 189 14.93 -65.89 -58.63
CA VAL A 189 14.97 -66.13 -57.19
C VAL A 189 13.55 -66.10 -56.61
N GLU A 190 12.72 -65.14 -57.01
CA GLU A 190 11.32 -65.07 -56.60
C GLU A 190 10.54 -66.31 -57.04
N ILE A 191 10.76 -66.77 -58.28
CA ILE A 191 10.11 -67.95 -58.85
C ILE A 191 10.54 -69.22 -58.11
N LEU A 192 11.83 -69.39 -57.81
CA LEU A 192 12.31 -70.53 -57.02
C LEU A 192 11.77 -70.51 -55.59
N ALA A 193 11.75 -69.36 -54.93
CA ALA A 193 11.22 -69.24 -53.58
C ALA A 193 9.75 -69.66 -53.51
N GLU A 194 8.94 -69.23 -54.49
CA GLU A 194 7.52 -69.60 -54.55
C GLU A 194 7.31 -71.09 -54.87
N LEU A 195 8.14 -71.66 -55.75
CA LEU A 195 8.15 -73.09 -56.07
C LEU A 195 8.57 -73.95 -54.89
N MET A 196 9.61 -73.56 -54.14
CA MET A 196 10.05 -74.27 -52.94
C MET A 196 8.99 -74.20 -51.83
N ARG A 197 8.28 -73.08 -51.70
CA ARG A 197 7.24 -72.88 -50.69
C ARG A 197 5.98 -73.71 -50.96
N LYS A 198 5.57 -73.85 -52.23
CA LYS A 198 4.32 -74.53 -52.62
C LYS A 198 4.54 -75.93 -53.20
N GLY A 199 5.78 -76.32 -53.48
CA GLY A 199 6.16 -77.62 -54.02
C GLY A 199 5.85 -77.78 -55.51
N ARG A 200 4.57 -77.97 -55.85
CA ARG A 200 4.08 -78.11 -57.24
C ARG A 200 3.02 -77.06 -57.54
N ILE A 201 3.23 -76.26 -58.58
CA ILE A 201 2.35 -75.14 -58.92
C ILE A 201 2.11 -75.09 -60.43
N THR A 202 0.90 -74.73 -60.86
CA THR A 202 0.63 -74.49 -62.29
C THR A 202 1.13 -73.11 -62.70
N MET A 203 1.37 -72.88 -64.01
CA MET A 203 1.84 -71.58 -64.51
C MET A 203 0.91 -70.43 -64.11
N ASP A 204 -0.41 -70.65 -64.15
CA ASP A 204 -1.39 -69.62 -63.78
C ASP A 204 -1.39 -69.32 -62.28
N GLN A 205 -1.21 -70.34 -61.44
CA GLN A 205 -1.06 -70.16 -60.00
C GLN A 205 0.23 -69.42 -59.65
N LEU A 206 1.32 -69.68 -60.37
CA LEU A 206 2.60 -69.01 -60.18
C LEU A 206 2.54 -67.54 -60.61
N LYS A 207 1.95 -67.26 -61.78
CA LYS A 207 1.68 -65.89 -62.24
C LYS A 207 0.83 -65.11 -61.24
N LYS A 208 -0.20 -65.73 -60.68
CA LYS A 208 -1.06 -65.12 -59.67
C LYS A 208 -0.36 -64.90 -58.32
N SER A 209 0.55 -65.80 -57.94
CA SER A 209 1.29 -65.68 -56.68
C SER A 209 2.37 -64.60 -56.72
N LEU A 210 2.87 -64.29 -57.92
CA LEU A 210 3.87 -63.25 -58.19
C LEU A 210 3.25 -61.99 -58.82
N GLU A 211 1.92 -61.89 -58.82
CA GLU A 211 1.18 -60.75 -59.36
C GLU A 211 1.53 -59.47 -58.58
N GLY A 212 2.08 -58.48 -59.27
CA GLY A 212 2.54 -57.20 -58.70
C GLY A 212 4.04 -57.11 -58.39
N ARG A 213 4.80 -58.22 -58.45
CA ARG A 213 6.27 -58.22 -58.25
C ARG A 213 7.03 -58.48 -59.54
N THR A 214 6.61 -59.49 -60.31
CA THR A 214 7.21 -59.81 -61.60
C THR A 214 6.14 -59.86 -62.69
N SER A 215 6.40 -59.26 -63.85
CA SER A 215 5.47 -59.29 -64.99
C SER A 215 5.24 -60.73 -65.49
N PRO A 216 3.99 -61.14 -65.81
CA PRO A 216 3.69 -62.49 -66.31
C PRO A 216 4.55 -62.93 -67.51
N VAL A 217 4.96 -61.99 -68.35
CA VAL A 217 5.83 -62.25 -69.51
C VAL A 217 7.25 -62.63 -69.06
N ILE A 218 7.77 -61.95 -68.05
CA ILE A 218 9.08 -62.23 -67.47
C ILE A 218 9.04 -63.59 -66.76
N ILE A 219 7.98 -63.88 -66.01
CA ILE A 219 7.80 -65.18 -65.35
C ILE A 219 7.86 -66.32 -66.36
N THR A 220 7.09 -66.25 -67.45
CA THR A 220 7.08 -67.31 -68.46
C THR A 220 8.43 -67.46 -69.16
N ARG A 221 9.10 -66.35 -69.50
CA ARG A 221 10.42 -66.37 -70.15
C ARG A 221 11.51 -66.91 -69.22
N THR A 222 11.42 -66.58 -67.94
CA THR A 222 12.38 -67.01 -66.93
C THR A 222 12.21 -68.49 -66.59
N ILE A 223 10.96 -68.97 -66.42
CA ILE A 223 10.70 -70.41 -66.26
C ILE A 223 11.23 -71.22 -67.44
N GLY A 224 11.01 -70.75 -68.68
CA GLY A 224 11.56 -71.39 -69.88
C GLY A 224 13.07 -71.59 -69.79
N ARG A 225 13.81 -70.52 -69.46
CA ARG A 225 15.27 -70.56 -69.28
C ARG A 225 15.70 -71.42 -68.09
N MET A 226 14.91 -71.46 -67.02
CA MET A 226 15.21 -72.26 -65.83
C MET A 226 14.97 -73.76 -66.06
N MET A 227 13.97 -74.13 -66.86
CA MET A 227 13.76 -75.51 -67.31
C MET A 227 14.89 -75.98 -68.23
N GLU A 228 15.31 -75.13 -69.18
CA GLU A 228 16.46 -75.44 -70.07
C GLU A 228 17.75 -75.70 -69.27
N LYS A 229 17.91 -75.01 -68.14
CA LYS A 229 19.05 -75.19 -67.22
C LYS A 229 18.84 -76.31 -66.20
N GLY A 230 17.70 -76.99 -66.21
CA GLY A 230 17.37 -78.08 -65.28
C GLY A 230 17.13 -77.63 -63.83
N LEU A 231 16.86 -76.35 -63.59
CA LEU A 231 16.58 -75.80 -62.24
C LEU A 231 15.13 -76.00 -61.79
N ILE A 232 14.23 -76.20 -62.75
CA ILE A 232 12.81 -76.45 -62.54
C ILE A 232 12.42 -77.64 -63.40
N THR A 233 11.65 -78.57 -62.83
CA THR A 233 11.11 -79.72 -63.55
C THR A 233 9.65 -79.45 -63.92
N PHE A 234 9.31 -79.64 -65.20
CA PHE A 234 7.94 -79.62 -65.66
C PHE A 234 7.37 -81.03 -65.69
N HIS A 235 6.23 -81.22 -65.02
CA HIS A 235 5.53 -82.50 -64.97
C HIS A 235 4.35 -82.47 -65.93
N GLU A 236 4.52 -83.08 -67.11
CA GLU A 236 3.49 -83.14 -68.17
C GLU A 236 2.17 -83.77 -67.71
N THR A 237 2.22 -84.65 -66.71
CA THR A 237 1.03 -85.37 -66.21
C THR A 237 -0.02 -84.44 -65.61
N ASN A 238 0.41 -83.34 -64.99
CA ASN A 238 -0.46 -82.42 -64.25
C ASN A 238 -0.28 -80.94 -64.65
N ASP A 239 0.53 -80.64 -65.68
CA ASP A 239 0.86 -79.27 -66.12
C ASP A 239 1.39 -78.39 -64.96
N THR A 240 2.28 -78.95 -64.15
CA THR A 240 2.85 -78.30 -62.95
C THR A 240 4.36 -78.21 -63.01
N TYR A 241 4.89 -77.16 -62.39
CA TYR A 241 6.30 -76.89 -62.22
C TYR A 241 6.69 -77.15 -60.77
N SER A 242 7.86 -77.75 -60.55
CA SER A 242 8.50 -77.85 -59.23
C SER A 242 9.96 -77.44 -59.33
N ALA A 243 10.52 -76.89 -58.26
CA ALA A 243 11.97 -76.79 -58.17
C ALA A 243 12.58 -78.20 -58.35
N ALA A 244 13.67 -78.28 -59.12
CA ALA A 244 14.40 -79.53 -59.33
C ALA A 244 15.10 -79.99 -58.04
#